data_AF-A0A661PVZ6-F1
#
_entry.id   AF-A0A661PVZ6-F1
#
_cell.length_a   1.000
_cell.length_b   1.000
_cell.length_c   1.000
_cell.angle_alpha   90.00
_cell.angle_beta   90.00
_cell.angle_gamma   90.00
#
_symmetry.space_group_name_H-M   'P 1'
#
loop_
_entity.id
_entity.type
_entity.pdbx_description
1 polymer ?
#
loop_
_entity_poly.entity_id
_entity_poly.type
_entity_poly.pdbx_seq_one_letter_code
_entity_poly.pdbx_strand_id
1 'polypeptide(L)'
;AALTQAIVDLKLSPYVLMLVLGLVYVVLGCILDGFSIVVMTLPIALPMAVASGFDPIWFGIYLILMVELSQITPPVGFNLFVIQGLTDKSIGEIAVYALPFFFLMVLTTVIITVFPEIVLYLPRLMSG
;
A
#
# COMPACT_ATOMS: atom_id res chain seq x y z
N ALA A 1 -8.74 17.66 0.06
CA ALA A 1 -8.66 19.12 -0.06
C ALA A 1 -7.91 19.75 1.13
N ALA A 2 -8.46 19.74 2.35
CA ALA A 2 -7.79 20.32 3.53
C ALA A 2 -6.44 19.66 3.89
N LEU A 3 -6.35 18.32 3.81
CA LEU A 3 -5.09 17.61 4.05
C LEU A 3 -4.02 17.91 2.98
N THR A 4 -4.44 18.11 1.73
CA THR A 4 -3.56 18.44 0.60
C THR A 4 -2.97 19.84 0.74
N GLN A 5 -3.79 20.82 1.13
CA GLN A 5 -3.34 22.19 1.42
C GLN A 5 -2.40 22.22 2.64
N ALA A 6 -2.71 21.47 3.70
CA ALA A 6 -1.83 21.36 4.87
C ALA A 6 -0.44 20.81 4.52
N ILE A 7 -0.33 19.85 3.59
CA ILE A 7 0.95 19.28 3.15
C ILE A 7 1.77 20.28 2.32
N VAL A 8 1.10 21.04 1.45
CA VAL A 8 1.72 22.11 0.66
C VAL A 8 2.20 23.26 1.56
N ASP A 9 1.39 23.67 2.53
CA ASP A 9 1.70 24.77 3.45
C ASP A 9 2.80 24.41 4.47
N LEU A 10 2.88 23.15 4.90
CA LEU A 10 3.92 22.68 5.84
C LEU A 10 5.28 22.36 5.17
N LYS A 11 5.44 22.50 3.85
CA LYS A 11 6.62 21.99 3.11
C LYS A 11 6.95 20.53 3.46
N LEU A 12 5.93 19.73 3.75
CA LEU A 12 6.12 18.34 4.12
C LEU A 12 6.68 17.60 2.90
N SER A 13 7.77 16.86 3.12
CA SER A 13 8.38 16.05 2.07
C SER A 13 7.31 15.14 1.45
N PRO A 14 7.18 15.01 0.11
CA PRO A 14 6.19 14.18 -0.57
C PRO A 14 6.10 12.74 -0.03
N TYR A 15 7.19 12.24 0.56
CA TYR A 15 7.24 10.95 1.25
C TYR A 15 6.37 10.86 2.50
N VAL A 16 6.13 11.97 3.22
CA VAL A 16 5.24 11.97 4.39
C VAL A 16 3.78 11.77 3.96
N LEU A 17 3.36 12.35 2.83
CA LEU A 17 2.04 12.06 2.25
C LEU A 17 1.91 10.55 1.96
N MET A 18 2.93 9.96 1.33
CA MET A 18 2.93 8.52 1.00
C MET A 18 2.87 7.66 2.26
N LEU A 19 3.59 8.02 3.32
CA LEU A 19 3.58 7.31 4.60
C LEU A 19 2.20 7.40 5.27
N VAL A 20 1.58 8.58 5.31
CA VAL A 20 0.24 8.76 5.85
C VAL A 20 -0.79 7.97 5.05
N LEU A 21 -0.72 8.02 3.72
CA LEU A 21 -1.58 7.21 2.85
C LEU A 21 -1.39 5.72 3.10
N GLY A 22 -0.14 5.26 3.22
CA GLY A 22 0.19 3.87 3.52
C GLY A 22 -0.42 3.40 4.84
N LEU A 23 -0.34 4.21 5.89
CA LEU A 23 -0.98 3.90 7.18
C LEU A 23 -2.50 3.83 7.06
N VAL A 24 -3.13 4.74 6.31
CA VAL A 24 -4.57 4.70 6.04
C VAL A 24 -4.95 3.43 5.29
N TYR A 25 -4.14 3.03 4.29
CA TYR A 25 -4.35 1.78 3.55
C TYR A 25 -4.22 0.54 4.43
N VAL A 26 -3.25 0.51 5.34
CA VAL A 26 -3.09 -0.59 6.31
C VAL A 26 -4.35 -0.73 7.16
N VAL A 27 -4.88 0.38 7.69
CA VAL A 27 -6.10 0.35 8.52
C VAL A 27 -7.33 -0.07 7.71
N LEU A 28 -7.49 0.46 6.49
CA LEU A 28 -8.62 0.10 5.62
C LEU A 28 -8.56 -1.37 5.19
N GLY A 29 -7.37 -1.89 4.92
CA GLY A 29 -7.08 -3.28 4.55
C GLY A 29 -7.44 -4.33 5.57
N CYS A 30 -7.46 -3.95 6.84
CA CYS A 30 -7.89 -4.83 7.91
C CYS A 30 -9.41 -5.07 7.90
N ILE A 31 -10.19 -4.18 7.26
CA ILE A 31 -11.66 -4.19 7.30
C ILE A 31 -12.25 -4.57 5.94
N LEU A 32 -11.62 -4.11 4.86
CA LEU A 32 -12.13 -4.20 3.50
C LEU A 32 -11.26 -5.12 2.64
N ASP A 33 -11.86 -5.74 1.65
CA ASP A 33 -11.11 -6.48 0.63
C ASP A 33 -10.35 -5.51 -0.30
N GLY A 34 -9.27 -6.01 -0.90
CA GLY A 34 -8.34 -5.19 -1.66
C GLY A 34 -8.99 -4.47 -2.83
N PHE A 35 -9.90 -5.12 -3.55
CA PHE A 35 -10.60 -4.50 -4.67
C PHE A 35 -11.48 -3.32 -4.21
N SER A 36 -12.24 -3.52 -3.13
CA SER A 36 -13.07 -2.46 -2.54
C SER A 36 -12.24 -1.23 -2.15
N ILE A 37 -11.07 -1.43 -1.55
CA ILE A 37 -10.18 -0.32 -1.15
C ILE A 37 -9.69 0.46 -2.35
N VAL A 38 -9.24 -0.24 -3.40
CA VAL A 38 -8.74 0.42 -4.63
C VAL A 38 -9.84 1.27 -5.24
N VAL A 39 -11.02 0.70 -5.47
CA VAL A 39 -12.14 1.41 -6.14
C VAL A 39 -12.59 2.63 -5.35
N MET A 40 -12.64 2.53 -4.01
CA MET A 40 -13.08 3.64 -3.16
C MET A 40 -12.04 4.75 -3.02
N THR A 41 -10.76 4.41 -2.94
CA THR A 41 -9.71 5.37 -2.58
C THR A 41 -8.99 5.96 -3.78
N LEU A 42 -8.85 5.21 -4.89
CA LEU A 42 -8.08 5.62 -6.07
C LEU A 42 -8.53 6.99 -6.63
N PRO A 43 -9.84 7.31 -6.75
CA PRO A 43 -10.29 8.60 -7.28
C PRO A 43 -9.81 9.81 -6.45
N ILE A 44 -9.50 9.60 -5.17
CA ILE A 44 -9.05 10.64 -4.24
C ILE A 44 -7.53 10.60 -4.09
N ALA A 45 -6.95 9.42 -3.98
CA ALA A 45 -5.53 9.23 -3.68
C ALA A 45 -4.63 9.54 -4.88
N LEU A 46 -5.04 9.16 -6.10
CA LEU A 46 -4.25 9.39 -7.31
C LEU A 46 -4.04 10.89 -7.59
N PRO A 47 -5.07 11.76 -7.60
CA PRO A 47 -4.85 13.19 -7.80
C PRO A 47 -3.92 13.82 -6.75
N MET A 48 -3.97 13.37 -5.49
CA MET A 48 -3.08 13.87 -4.43
C MET A 48 -1.63 13.47 -4.65
N ALA A 49 -1.39 12.22 -5.08
CA ALA A 49 -0.05 11.73 -5.38
C ALA A 49 0.57 12.47 -6.58
N VAL A 50 -0.20 12.62 -7.66
CA VAL A 50 0.26 13.35 -8.86
C VAL A 50 0.50 14.83 -8.56
N ALA A 51 -0.36 15.47 -7.77
CA ALA A 51 -0.16 16.85 -7.32
C ALA A 51 1.10 17.03 -6.46
N SER A 52 1.59 15.95 -5.84
CA SER A 52 2.83 15.93 -5.05
C SER A 52 4.07 15.59 -5.88
N GLY A 53 3.92 15.42 -7.20
CA GLY A 53 5.02 15.15 -8.13
C GLY A 53 5.32 13.67 -8.39
N PHE A 54 4.47 12.74 -7.92
CA PHE A 54 4.65 11.32 -8.20
C PHE A 54 4.08 10.89 -9.55
N ASP A 55 4.75 9.93 -10.18
CA ASP A 55 4.26 9.30 -11.41
C ASP A 55 3.00 8.44 -11.12
N PRO A 56 1.94 8.54 -11.94
CA PRO A 56 0.71 7.77 -11.78
C PRO A 56 0.91 6.24 -11.74
N ILE A 57 1.83 5.72 -12.56
CA ILE A 57 2.12 4.29 -12.65
C ILE A 57 2.84 3.84 -11.38
N TRP A 58 3.83 4.61 -10.94
CA TRP A 58 4.52 4.34 -9.69
C TRP A 58 3.55 4.35 -8.51
N PHE A 59 2.67 5.35 -8.44
CA PHE A 59 1.66 5.44 -7.39
C PHE A 59 0.68 4.25 -7.43
N GLY A 60 0.24 3.84 -8.63
CA GLY A 60 -0.62 2.66 -8.79
C GLY A 60 0.02 1.39 -8.22
N ILE A 61 1.30 1.16 -8.50
CA ILE A 61 2.03 0.00 -7.97
C ILE A 61 2.24 0.11 -6.47
N TYR A 62 2.61 1.29 -5.96
CA TYR A 62 2.69 1.55 -4.52
C TYR A 62 1.36 1.25 -3.82
N LEU A 63 0.24 1.72 -4.38
CA LEU A 63 -1.10 1.50 -3.85
C LEU A 63 -1.46 0.02 -3.80
N ILE A 64 -1.17 -0.74 -4.86
CA ILE A 64 -1.42 -2.19 -4.88
C ILE A 64 -0.57 -2.91 -3.84
N LEU A 65 0.72 -2.58 -3.71
CA LEU A 65 1.58 -3.15 -2.68
C LEU A 65 1.09 -2.84 -1.26
N MET A 66 0.62 -1.62 -1.01
CA MET A 66 0.03 -1.24 0.27
C MET A 66 -1.22 -2.05 0.58
N VAL A 67 -2.08 -2.27 -0.42
CA VAL A 67 -3.28 -3.10 -0.29
C VAL A 67 -2.90 -4.54 0.03
N GLU A 68 -2.02 -5.17 -0.75
CA GLU A 68 -1.57 -6.54 -0.48
C GLU A 68 -0.92 -6.66 0.91
N LEU A 69 -0.11 -5.67 1.31
CA LEU A 69 0.54 -5.64 2.60
C LEU A 69 -0.47 -5.57 3.74
N SER A 70 -1.49 -4.73 3.59
CA SER A 70 -2.55 -4.57 4.59
C SER A 70 -3.35 -5.86 4.80
N GLN A 71 -3.59 -6.64 3.74
CA GLN A 71 -4.37 -7.88 3.83
C GLN A 71 -3.63 -9.02 4.53
N ILE A 72 -2.31 -8.99 4.56
CA ILE A 72 -1.46 -9.98 5.24
C ILE A 72 -0.88 -9.47 6.57
N THR A 73 -1.13 -8.20 6.94
CA THR A 73 -0.60 -7.59 8.16
C THR A 73 -1.17 -8.27 9.41
N PRO A 74 -0.32 -8.89 10.27
CA PRO A 74 -0.75 -9.36 11.58
C PRO A 74 -1.14 -8.19 12.50
N PRO A 75 -2.18 -8.28 13.37
CA PRO A 75 -3.02 -9.45 13.71
C PRO A 75 -4.41 -9.49 13.03
N VAL A 76 -4.74 -8.52 12.18
CA VAL A 76 -6.12 -8.29 11.66
C VAL A 76 -6.17 -8.19 10.12
N GLY A 77 -5.36 -9.00 9.43
CA GLY A 77 -5.38 -9.06 7.96
C GLY A 77 -6.51 -9.95 7.42
N PHE A 78 -7.24 -9.47 6.41
CA PHE A 78 -8.33 -10.22 5.76
C PHE A 78 -7.91 -11.64 5.33
N ASN A 79 -6.71 -11.79 4.76
CA ASN A 79 -6.21 -13.09 4.30
C ASN A 79 -5.95 -14.05 5.48
N LEU A 80 -5.52 -13.53 6.64
CA LEU A 80 -5.30 -14.34 7.83
C LEU A 80 -6.63 -14.87 8.39
N PHE A 81 -7.69 -14.04 8.38
CA PHE A 81 -9.04 -14.46 8.79
C PHE A 81 -9.64 -15.53 7.87
N VAL A 82 -9.44 -15.40 6.56
CA VAL A 82 -9.90 -16.39 5.58
C VAL A 82 -9.22 -17.74 5.83
N ILE A 83 -7.90 -17.76 6.04
CA ILE A 83 -7.16 -19.00 6.33
C ILE A 83 -7.58 -19.63 7.65
N GLN A 84 -7.87 -18.81 8.68
CA GLN A 84 -8.41 -19.32 9.94
C GLN A 84 -9.77 -20.02 9.74
N GLY A 85 -10.63 -19.51 8.83
CA GLY A 85 -11.89 -20.18 8.50
C GLY A 85 -11.74 -21.55 7.84
N LEU A 86 -10.54 -21.87 7.34
CA LEU A 86 -10.20 -23.12 6.64
C LEU A 86 -9.30 -24.06 7.47
N THR A 87 -8.94 -23.68 8.70
CA THR A 87 -7.96 -24.39 9.52
C THR A 87 -8.24 -24.22 11.01
N ASP A 88 -8.02 -25.28 11.80
CA ASP A 88 -8.24 -25.25 13.26
C ASP A 88 -7.18 -24.47 14.06
N LYS A 89 -6.30 -23.70 13.40
CA LYS A 89 -5.23 -22.93 14.06
C LYS A 89 -5.71 -21.54 14.45
N SER A 90 -5.13 -21.01 15.52
CA SER A 90 -5.41 -19.63 15.95
C SER A 90 -4.86 -18.60 14.95
N ILE A 91 -5.48 -17.41 14.89
CA ILE A 91 -4.97 -16.28 14.09
C ILE A 91 -3.50 -15.98 14.44
N GLY A 92 -3.14 -16.09 15.73
CA GLY A 92 -1.77 -15.85 16.19
C GLY A 92 -0.76 -16.80 15.57
N GLU A 93 -1.08 -18.09 15.44
CA GLU A 93 -0.20 -19.06 14.79
C GLU A 93 -0.08 -18.80 13.28
N ILE A 94 -1.22 -18.52 12.62
CA ILE A 94 -1.24 -18.21 11.18
C ILE A 94 -0.45 -16.93 10.90
N ALA A 95 -0.60 -15.91 11.74
CA ALA A 95 0.15 -14.67 11.68
C ALA A 95 1.66 -14.91 11.79
N VAL A 96 2.12 -15.78 12.69
CA VAL A 96 3.54 -16.11 12.83
C VAL A 96 4.09 -16.79 11.57
N TYR A 97 3.31 -17.65 10.92
CA TYR A 97 3.70 -18.24 9.65
C TYR A 97 3.72 -17.23 8.49
N ALA A 98 2.89 -16.19 8.55
CA ALA A 98 2.82 -15.13 7.54
C ALA A 98 3.91 -14.04 7.72
N LEU A 99 4.52 -13.92 8.91
CA LEU A 99 5.55 -12.90 9.20
C LEU A 99 6.70 -12.86 8.19
N PRO A 100 7.30 -13.99 7.75
CA PRO A 100 8.39 -13.95 6.76
C PRO A 100 7.94 -13.28 5.46
N PHE A 101 6.72 -13.56 5.01
CA PHE A 101 6.16 -12.96 3.81
C PHE A 101 5.83 -11.48 4.00
N PHE A 102 5.30 -11.11 5.17
CA PHE A 102 5.08 -9.71 5.54
C PHE A 102 6.37 -8.89 5.46
N PHE A 103 7.48 -9.40 6.01
CA PHE A 103 8.78 -8.71 5.92
C PHE A 103 9.29 -8.58 4.48
N LEU A 104 9.09 -9.60 3.64
CA LEU A 104 9.45 -9.52 2.23
C LEU A 104 8.64 -8.46 1.48
N MET A 105 7.35 -8.30 1.80
CA MET A 105 6.48 -7.28 1.18
C MET A 105 6.85 -5.86 1.65
N VAL A 106 7.14 -5.69 2.94
CA VAL A 106 7.66 -4.43 3.49
C VAL A 106 8.99 -4.08 2.81
N LEU A 107 9.91 -5.04 2.70
CA LEU A 107 11.20 -4.84 2.04
C LEU A 107 11.02 -4.43 0.57
N THR A 108 10.14 -5.13 -0.16
CA THR A 108 9.82 -4.83 -1.56
C THR A 108 9.27 -3.41 -1.72
N THR A 109 8.36 -3.01 -0.84
CA THR A 109 7.80 -1.65 -0.80
C THR A 109 8.90 -0.61 -0.59
N VAL A 110 9.80 -0.83 0.37
CA VAL A 110 10.92 0.09 0.65
C VAL A 110 11.84 0.19 -0.57
N ILE A 111 12.19 -0.94 -1.19
CA ILE A 111 13.04 -0.97 -2.40
C ILE A 111 12.40 -0.16 -3.53
N ILE A 112 11.11 -0.35 -3.80
CA ILE A 112 10.38 0.37 -4.86
C ILE A 112 10.24 1.87 -4.54
N THR A 113 10.17 2.22 -3.26
CA THR A 113 10.10 3.62 -2.83
C THR A 113 11.44 4.35 -2.98
N VAL A 114 12.55 3.65 -2.78
CA VAL A 114 13.90 4.21 -2.96
C VAL A 114 14.33 4.17 -4.44
N PHE A 115 13.95 3.12 -5.18
CA PHE A 115 14.32 2.89 -6.57
C PHE A 115 13.08 2.81 -7.48
N PRO A 116 12.41 3.95 -7.77
CA PRO A 116 11.21 3.99 -8.62
C PRO A 116 11.47 3.53 -10.06
N GLU A 117 12.73 3.59 -10.51
CA GLU A 117 13.17 3.11 -11.82
C GLU A 117 12.88 1.62 -12.02
N ILE A 118 12.90 0.78 -10.97
CA ILE A 118 12.58 -0.65 -11.10
C ILE A 118 11.15 -0.84 -11.63
N VAL A 119 10.24 0.00 -11.17
CA VAL A 119 8.84 0.00 -11.57
C VAL A 119 8.66 0.60 -12.96
N LEU A 120 9.36 1.70 -13.25
CA LEU A 120 9.17 2.47 -14.48
C LEU A 120 9.99 1.93 -15.66
N TYR A 121 10.97 1.06 -15.43
CA TYR A 121 11.85 0.52 -16.47
C TYR A 121 11.09 -0.20 -17.58
N LEU A 122 10.23 -1.16 -17.22
CA LEU A 122 9.46 -1.93 -18.19
C LEU A 122 8.40 -1.06 -18.91
N PRO A 123 7.60 -0.22 -18.23
CA PRO A 123 6.70 0.72 -18.88
C PRO A 123 7.42 1.64 -19.88
N ARG A 124 8.58 2.21 -19.53
CA ARG A 124 9.37 3.08 -20.42
C ARG A 124 9.87 2.35 -21.66
N LEU A 125 10.24 1.07 -21.54
CA LEU A 125 10.63 0.24 -22.69
C LEU A 125 9.47 -0.09 -23.64
N MET A 126 8.25 -0.22 -23.11
CA MET A 126 7.05 -0.54 -23.91
C MET A 126 6.37 0.68 -24.51
N SER A 127 6.61 1.86 -23.95
CA SER A 127 6.04 3.14 -24.42
C SER A 127 7.00 3.96 -25.28
N GLY A 128 8.18 3.41 -25.60
CA GLY A 128 9.07 3.88 -26.68
C GLY A 128 8.69 3.28 -28.02
#